data_AF-A0A925X296-F1
#
_entry.id   AF-A0A925X296-F1
#
_cell.length_a   1.000
_cell.length_b   1.000
_cell.length_c   1.000
_cell.angle_alpha   90.00
_cell.angle_beta   90.00
_cell.angle_gamma   90.00
#
_symmetry.space_group_name_H-M   'P 1'
#
loop_
_entity.id
_entity.type
_entity.pdbx_description
1 polymer ?
#
loop_
_entity_poly.entity_id
_entity_poly.type
_entity_poly.pdbx_seq_one_letter_code
_entity_poly.pdbx_strand_id
1 'polypeptide(L)'
;AVFKGKILVRQIAQKTDSKQTSKSLLLSDDATMNSQPALEIYADDVKCTHGSTIGPVDEEMVFYLRSRGVSLEAARHLLTYAFAADVTRRMKVEAVRRRIENYIAAQHGLPQDLRISDLGAHDAAAL
;
A
#
# COMPACT_ATOMS: atom_id res chain seq x y z
N ALA A 1 -13.76 0.51 -5.12
CA ALA A 1 -13.44 -0.64 -4.23
C ALA A 1 -14.08 -0.43 -2.85
N VAL A 2 -14.16 -1.47 -2.02
CA VAL A 2 -14.73 -1.40 -0.66
C VAL A 2 -13.80 -2.12 0.33
N PHE A 3 -13.46 -1.45 1.43
CA PHE A 3 -12.74 -2.03 2.56
C PHE A 3 -13.59 -1.94 3.82
N LYS A 4 -13.84 -3.09 4.45
CA LYS A 4 -14.51 -3.19 5.75
C LYS A 4 -13.70 -4.11 6.63
N GLY A 5 -13.16 -3.56 7.71
CA GLY A 5 -12.36 -4.33 8.67
C GLY A 5 -12.78 -3.98 10.09
N LYS A 6 -12.86 -5.00 10.95
CA LYS A 6 -13.21 -4.83 12.35
C LYS A 6 -12.18 -5.52 13.24
N ILE A 7 -11.65 -4.80 14.22
CA ILE A 7 -10.87 -5.38 15.31
C ILE A 7 -11.78 -5.48 16.53
N LEU A 8 -11.90 -6.68 17.08
CA LEU A 8 -12.58 -6.94 18.34
C LEU A 8 -11.53 -7.27 19.40
N VAL A 9 -11.50 -6.50 20.49
CA VAL A 9 -10.67 -6.76 21.66
C VAL A 9 -11.58 -7.14 22.82
N ARG A 10 -11.53 -8.42 23.20
CA ARG A 10 -12.34 -8.96 24.31
C ARG A 10 -11.81 -8.47 25.65
N GLN A 11 -12.67 -8.46 26.68
CA GLN A 11 -12.33 -7.96 28.02
C GLN A 11 -11.10 -8.63 28.66
N ILE A 12 -10.87 -9.92 28.38
CA ILE A 12 -9.70 -10.65 28.89
C ILE A 12 -8.40 -10.35 28.11
N ALA A 13 -8.48 -9.67 26.96
CA ALA A 13 -7.37 -9.42 26.05
C ALA A 13 -6.62 -8.11 26.41
N GLN A 14 -6.27 -7.98 27.69
CA GLN A 14 -5.41 -6.91 28.18
C GLN A 14 -4.04 -6.98 27.50
N LYS A 15 -3.33 -5.86 27.44
CA LYS A 15 -2.03 -5.67 26.77
C LYS A 15 -2.05 -5.89 25.26
N THR A 16 -3.21 -5.97 24.62
CA THR A 16 -3.32 -6.04 23.15
C THR A 16 -2.69 -4.80 22.50
N ASP A 17 -1.76 -5.01 21.56
CA ASP A 17 -1.27 -3.99 20.63
C ASP A 17 -1.75 -4.34 19.22
N SER A 18 -2.65 -3.53 18.67
CA SER A 18 -3.27 -3.76 17.37
C SER A 18 -3.19 -2.51 16.48
N LYS A 19 -2.83 -2.73 15.22
CA LYS A 19 -2.72 -1.67 14.20
C LYS A 19 -3.39 -2.12 12.92
N GLN A 20 -4.33 -1.31 12.42
CA GLN A 20 -4.97 -1.53 11.13
C GLN A 20 -4.71 -0.35 10.21
N THR A 21 -4.15 -0.59 9.03
CA THR A 21 -3.91 0.46 8.04
C THR A 21 -4.56 0.08 6.71
N SER A 22 -5.39 0.97 6.19
CA SER A 22 -5.96 0.90 4.84
C SER A 22 -5.43 2.07 4.04
N LYS A 23 -4.67 1.80 2.98
CA LYS A 23 -4.24 2.82 2.02
C LYS A 23 -4.90 2.50 0.69
N SER A 24 -5.51 3.48 0.05
CA SER A 24 -6.14 3.31 -1.25
C SER A 24 -5.70 4.39 -2.22
N LEU A 25 -5.38 3.97 -3.44
CA LEU A 25 -4.97 4.85 -4.53
C LEU A 25 -6.10 4.92 -5.58
N LEU A 26 -6.56 6.12 -5.89
CA LEU A 26 -7.52 6.37 -6.96
C LEU A 26 -6.76 6.56 -8.27
N LEU A 27 -7.09 5.75 -9.28
CA LEU A 27 -6.36 5.75 -10.57
C LEU A 27 -6.98 6.66 -11.63
N SER A 28 -8.23 7.08 -11.42
CA SER A 28 -9.00 7.98 -12.29
C SER A 28 -9.93 8.87 -11.46
N ASP A 29 -10.42 9.95 -12.05
CA ASP A 29 -11.32 10.91 -11.38
C ASP A 29 -12.69 10.29 -11.03
N ASP A 30 -13.15 9.33 -11.85
CA ASP A 30 -14.39 8.59 -11.61
C ASP A 30 -14.22 7.44 -10.60
N ALA A 31 -13.00 7.18 -10.11
CA ALA A 31 -12.75 6.07 -9.20
C ALA A 31 -13.28 6.38 -7.80
N THR A 32 -13.99 5.41 -7.21
CA THR A 32 -14.52 5.52 -5.85
C THR A 32 -13.96 4.45 -4.93
N MET A 33 -13.72 4.83 -3.68
CA MET A 33 -13.29 3.93 -2.61
C MET A 33 -14.08 4.22 -1.34
N ASN A 34 -14.69 3.17 -0.78
CA ASN A 34 -15.34 3.23 0.53
C ASN A 34 -14.51 2.45 1.54
N SER A 35 -14.10 3.10 2.62
CA SER A 35 -13.30 2.49 3.68
C SER A 35 -13.98 2.66 5.03
N GLN A 36 -14.27 1.55 5.70
CA GLN A 36 -14.94 1.52 7.00
C GLN A 36 -14.15 0.61 7.97
N PRO A 37 -13.06 1.11 8.57
CA PRO A 37 -12.40 0.44 9.67
C PRO A 37 -13.18 0.65 10.98
N ALA A 38 -13.30 -0.39 11.80
CA ALA A 38 -14.02 -0.34 13.08
C ALA A 38 -13.18 -0.98 14.20
N LEU A 39 -13.24 -0.40 15.40
CA LEU A 39 -12.66 -0.94 16.62
C LEU A 39 -13.78 -1.17 17.63
N GLU A 40 -13.81 -2.37 18.21
CA GLU A 40 -14.75 -2.79 19.24
C GLU A 40 -13.92 -3.29 20.42
N ILE A 41 -13.70 -2.44 21.43
CA ILE A 41 -12.70 -2.67 22.48
C ILE A 41 -13.39 -2.75 23.85
N TYR A 42 -13.19 -3.87 24.53
CA TYR A 42 -13.73 -4.14 25.87
C TYR A 42 -12.64 -4.29 26.94
N ALA A 43 -11.39 -4.00 26.61
CA ALA A 43 -10.24 -4.07 27.52
C ALA A 43 -9.59 -2.69 27.68
N ASP A 44 -9.20 -2.34 28.90
CA ASP A 44 -8.72 -1.00 29.25
C ASP A 44 -7.22 -0.80 28.94
N ASP A 45 -6.41 -1.83 29.22
CA ASP A 45 -4.96 -1.75 29.12
C ASP A 45 -4.48 -2.18 27.73
N VAL A 46 -4.85 -1.43 26.69
CA VAL A 46 -4.56 -1.80 25.29
C VAL A 46 -4.06 -0.62 24.47
N LYS A 47 -3.38 -0.91 23.36
CA LYS A 47 -3.01 0.05 22.32
C LYS A 47 -3.64 -0.40 21.03
N CYS A 48 -4.65 0.32 20.57
CA CYS A 48 -5.34 -0.02 19.32
C CYS A 48 -5.43 1.22 18.45
N THR A 49 -4.90 1.13 17.22
CA THR A 49 -5.03 2.20 16.24
C THR A 49 -5.55 1.67 14.92
N HIS A 50 -6.31 2.52 14.23
CA HIS A 50 -6.63 2.32 12.84
C HIS A 50 -6.34 3.59 12.04
N GLY A 51 -5.98 3.44 10.78
CA GLY A 51 -5.72 4.53 9.86
C GLY A 51 -6.26 4.18 8.48
N SER A 52 -6.90 5.15 7.84
CA SER A 52 -7.39 5.00 6.47
C SER A 52 -7.03 6.23 5.65
N THR A 53 -6.28 6.05 4.57
CA THR A 53 -5.98 7.10 3.60
C THR A 53 -6.51 6.72 2.22
N ILE A 54 -7.07 7.70 1.53
CA ILE A 54 -7.56 7.59 0.17
C ILE A 54 -7.08 8.83 -0.55
N GLY A 55 -6.44 8.67 -1.71
CA GLY A 55 -5.98 9.79 -2.50
C GLY A 55 -5.68 9.37 -3.94
N PRO A 56 -5.61 10.34 -4.87
CA PRO A 56 -5.18 10.08 -6.24
C PRO A 56 -3.68 9.80 -6.32
N VAL A 57 -3.21 9.46 -7.51
CA VAL A 57 -1.77 9.50 -7.84
C VAL A 57 -1.24 10.91 -7.62
N ASP A 58 -0.05 11.02 -7.02
CA ASP A 58 0.60 12.30 -6.76
C ASP A 58 1.04 12.97 -8.08
N GLU A 59 0.34 14.03 -8.45
CA GLU A 59 0.57 14.75 -9.71
C GLU A 59 1.90 15.52 -9.72
N GLU A 60 2.45 15.90 -8.56
CA GLU A 60 3.79 16.49 -8.48
C GLU A 60 4.85 15.45 -8.82
N MET A 61 4.68 14.22 -8.35
CA MET A 61 5.55 13.10 -8.69
C MET A 61 5.41 12.68 -10.15
N VAL A 62 4.19 12.71 -10.70
CA VAL A 62 3.96 12.51 -12.14
C VAL A 62 4.70 13.59 -12.93
N PHE A 63 4.55 14.86 -12.57
CA PHE A 63 5.25 15.97 -13.22
C PHE A 63 6.77 15.80 -13.15
N TYR A 64 7.30 15.42 -11.97
CA TYR A 64 8.71 15.16 -11.77
C TYR A 64 9.23 14.08 -12.71
N LEU A 65 8.57 12.92 -12.77
CA LEU A 65 8.97 11.82 -13.66
C LEU A 65 8.91 12.24 -15.13
N ARG A 66 7.86 12.98 -15.52
CA ARG A 66 7.71 13.50 -16.88
C ARG A 66 8.81 14.47 -17.27
N SER A 67 9.27 15.32 -16.34
CA SER A 67 10.40 16.24 -16.57
C SER A 67 11.71 15.50 -16.88
N ARG A 68 11.80 14.21 -16.52
CA ARG A 68 12.94 13.32 -16.80
C ARG A 68 12.75 12.44 -18.04
N GLY A 69 11.73 12.73 -18.86
CA GLY A 69 11.46 12.03 -20.12
C GLY A 69 10.62 10.76 -19.98
N VAL A 70 10.09 10.47 -18.80
CA VAL A 70 9.13 9.36 -18.62
C VAL A 70 7.78 9.77 -19.23
N SER A 71 7.16 8.90 -20.02
CA SER A 71 5.82 9.17 -20.56
C SER A 71 4.80 9.32 -19.42
N LEU A 72 3.70 10.04 -19.66
CA LEU A 72 2.64 10.22 -18.66
C LEU A 72 2.11 8.86 -18.16
N GLU A 73 1.85 7.94 -19.09
CA GLU A 73 1.38 6.60 -18.79
C GLU A 73 2.39 5.81 -17.94
N ALA A 74 3.65 5.77 -18.37
CA ALA A 74 4.70 5.08 -17.63
C ALA A 74 4.92 5.67 -16.23
N ALA A 75 4.79 7.00 -16.07
CA ALA A 75 4.91 7.65 -14.77
C ALA A 75 3.80 7.22 -13.81
N ARG A 76 2.53 7.22 -14.26
CA ARG A 76 1.39 6.76 -13.45
C ARG A 76 1.50 5.27 -13.13
N HIS A 77 1.92 4.45 -14.08
CA HIS A 77 2.15 3.03 -13.88
C HIS A 77 3.27 2.75 -12.87
N LEU A 78 4.37 3.49 -12.94
CA LEU A 78 5.49 3.36 -12.00
C LEU A 78 5.06 3.72 -10.58
N LEU A 79 4.31 4.81 -10.39
CA LEU A 79 3.79 5.21 -9.08
C LEU A 79 2.77 4.22 -8.54
N THR A 80 1.93 3.64 -9.40
CA THR A 80 0.98 2.58 -9.04
C THR A 80 1.71 1.31 -8.59
N TYR A 81 2.74 0.91 -9.33
CA TYR A 81 3.60 -0.22 -8.97
C TYR A 81 4.34 0.03 -7.65
N ALA A 82 4.87 1.23 -7.44
CA ALA A 82 5.51 1.65 -6.19
C ALA A 82 4.55 1.54 -4.99
N PHE A 83 3.30 1.98 -5.16
CA PHE A 83 2.27 1.86 -4.14
C PHE A 83 1.97 0.40 -3.78
N ALA A 84 1.82 -0.49 -4.78
CA ALA A 84 1.55 -1.90 -4.55
C ALA A 84 2.72 -2.63 -3.87
N ALA A 85 3.95 -2.18 -4.09
CA ALA A 85 5.13 -2.85 -3.55
C ALA A 85 5.34 -2.68 -2.04
N ASP A 86 4.72 -1.68 -1.39
CA ASP A 86 4.66 -1.61 0.09
C ASP A 86 4.06 -2.92 0.67
N VAL A 87 3.16 -3.55 -0.09
CA VAL A 87 2.55 -4.85 0.28
C VAL A 87 3.43 -6.03 -0.15
N THR A 88 3.91 -6.07 -1.40
CA THR A 88 4.69 -7.23 -1.91
C THR A 88 6.02 -7.40 -1.17
N ARG A 89 6.66 -6.31 -0.74
CA ARG A 89 7.89 -6.35 0.07
C ARG A 89 7.72 -7.13 1.38
N ARG A 90 6.52 -7.20 1.95
CA ARG A 90 6.26 -7.94 3.20
C ARG A 90 6.12 -9.45 3.00
N MET A 91 5.99 -9.92 1.76
CA MET A 91 5.87 -11.35 1.44
C MET A 91 7.20 -12.07 1.66
N LYS A 92 7.27 -13.00 2.62
CA LYS A 92 8.53 -13.71 2.95
C LYS A 92 8.93 -14.77 1.92
N VAL A 93 7.97 -15.33 1.19
CA VAL A 93 8.23 -16.38 0.20
C VAL A 93 8.58 -15.73 -1.13
N GLU A 94 9.86 -15.75 -1.47
CA GLU A 94 10.41 -15.05 -2.63
C GLU A 94 9.75 -15.47 -3.96
N ALA A 95 9.52 -16.76 -4.15
CA ALA A 95 8.84 -17.24 -5.37
C ALA A 95 7.42 -16.68 -5.51
N VAL A 96 6.70 -16.49 -4.40
CA VAL A 96 5.36 -15.88 -4.39
C VAL A 96 5.47 -14.38 -4.65
N ARG A 97 6.37 -13.68 -3.95
CA ARG A 97 6.63 -12.25 -4.16
C ARG A 97 6.90 -11.96 -5.64
N ARG A 98 7.87 -12.66 -6.24
CA ARG A 98 8.23 -12.52 -7.65
C ARG A 98 7.07 -12.74 -8.60
N ARG A 99 6.29 -13.79 -8.36
CA ARG A 99 5.12 -14.09 -9.20
C ARG A 99 4.10 -12.94 -9.16
N ILE A 100 3.85 -12.37 -7.99
CA ILE A 100 2.92 -11.24 -7.82
C ILE A 100 3.48 -9.95 -8.43
N GLU A 101 4.76 -9.66 -8.21
CA GLU A 101 5.41 -8.48 -8.79
C GLU A 101 5.42 -8.51 -10.31
N ASN A 102 5.74 -9.67 -10.91
CA ASN A 102 5.70 -9.85 -12.36
C ASN A 102 4.26 -9.69 -12.90
N TYR A 103 3.27 -10.21 -12.17
CA TYR A 103 1.87 -10.05 -12.53
C TYR A 103 1.45 -8.58 -12.54
N ILE A 104 1.78 -7.83 -11.48
CA ILE A 104 1.45 -6.39 -11.39
C ILE A 104 2.18 -5.60 -12.47
N ALA A 105 3.48 -5.86 -12.68
CA ALA A 105 4.26 -5.19 -13.73
C ALA A 105 3.65 -5.44 -15.12
N ALA A 106 3.26 -6.68 -15.43
CA ALA A 106 2.63 -7.03 -16.69
C ALA A 106 1.27 -6.32 -16.90
N GLN A 107 0.45 -6.17 -15.85
CA GLN A 107 -0.83 -5.44 -15.93
C GLN A 107 -0.65 -3.95 -16.27
N HIS A 108 0.52 -3.38 -15.97
CA HIS A 108 0.84 -1.97 -16.19
C HIS A 108 1.86 -1.75 -17.32
N GLY A 109 2.13 -2.77 -18.15
CA GLY A 109 3.07 -2.66 -19.27
C GLY A 109 4.52 -2.34 -18.84
N LEU A 110 4.87 -2.61 -17.59
CA LEU A 110 6.21 -2.38 -17.03
C LEU A 110 7.11 -3.61 -17.29
N PRO A 111 8.44 -3.41 -17.32
CA PRO A 111 9.38 -4.53 -17.41
C PRO A 111 9.19 -5.53 -16.27
N GLN A 112 9.17 -6.83 -16.58
CA GLN A 112 8.96 -7.88 -15.57
C GLN A 112 10.22 -8.18 -14.74
N ASP A 113 11.35 -7.58 -15.10
CA ASP A 113 12.58 -7.54 -14.32
C ASP A 113 12.68 -6.27 -13.46
N LEU A 114 11.70 -5.36 -13.51
CA LEU A 114 11.64 -4.20 -12.63
C LEU A 114 11.52 -4.66 -11.17
N ARG A 115 12.43 -4.19 -10.33
CA ARG A 115 12.45 -4.53 -8.90
C ARG A 115 12.44 -3.27 -8.06
N ILE A 116 11.48 -3.20 -7.15
CA ILE A 116 11.42 -2.12 -6.18
C ILE A 116 12.41 -2.35 -5.02
N SER A 117 12.88 -3.58 -4.77
CA SER A 117 14.02 -3.83 -3.87
C SER A 117 15.28 -3.10 -4.30
N ASP A 118 15.44 -2.91 -5.61
CA ASP A 118 16.64 -2.33 -6.22
C ASP A 118 16.59 -0.79 -6.19
N LEU A 119 15.44 -0.22 -5.80
CA LEU A 119 15.17 1.22 -5.76
C LEU A 119 15.26 1.82 -4.34
N GLY A 120 15.52 1.02 -3.29
CA GLY A 120 15.54 1.56 -1.93
C GLY A 120 16.05 0.60 -0.86
N ALA A 121 17.37 0.58 -0.69
CA ALA A 121 18.03 0.01 0.49
C ALA A 121 18.04 0.98 1.70
N HIS A 122 17.23 2.05 1.71
CA HIS A 122 17.41 3.17 2.66
C HIS A 122 16.48 3.22 3.88
N ASP A 123 15.45 2.38 4.00
CA ASP A 123 14.49 2.48 5.12
C ASP A 123 14.56 1.36 6.17
N ALA A 124 15.67 0.61 6.23
CA ALA A 124 15.85 -0.38 7.30
C ALA A 124 16.49 0.18 8.58
N ALA A 125 16.93 1.44 8.60
CA ALA A 125 17.72 2.02 9.71
C ALA A 125 17.04 3.18 10.46
N ALA A 126 15.76 3.47 10.19
CA ALA A 126 15.02 4.53 10.88
C ALA A 126 13.68 4.03 11.40
N LEU A 127 13.72 3.19 12.44
CA LEU A 127 12.67 2.99 13.44
C LEU A 127 13.25 2.25 14.65
#